data_AF-X1RBX0-F1
#
_entry.id   AF-X1RBX0-F1
#
_cell.length_a   1.000
_cell.length_b   1.000
_cell.length_c   1.000
_cell.angle_alpha   90.00
_cell.angle_beta   90.00
_cell.angle_gamma   90.00
#
_symmetry.space_group_name_H-M   'P 1'
#
loop_
_entity.id
_entity.type
_entity.pdbx_description
1 polymer ?
#
loop_
_entity_poly.entity_id
_entity_poly.type
_entity_poly.pdbx_seq_one_letter_code
_entity_poly.pdbx_strand_id
1 'polypeptide(L)'
;MDYYRRLDVRQTIMDFASASKGSGERECTFYNSRIKSMQRHLSEHPIVLDSAAAFDRALASGATAFYCSYWRYPGQDFSRPIGHDLVWIVRARRGGLEFAKRVTAWVTEALAEDGISEPWVKYSGQLGFDLLIPFEAIPPEAWAGD
;
A
#
# COMPACT_ATOMS: atom_id res chain seq x y z
N MET A 1 -17.25 -10.71 -8.68
CA MET A 1 -16.86 -9.85 -7.53
C MET A 1 -16.47 -10.66 -6.30
N ASP A 2 -16.44 -11.99 -6.37
CA ASP A 2 -16.23 -12.85 -5.20
C ASP A 2 -14.78 -12.90 -4.72
N TYR A 3 -13.82 -12.51 -5.57
CA TYR A 3 -12.41 -12.45 -5.20
C TYR A 3 -12.17 -11.59 -3.95
N TYR A 4 -12.71 -10.37 -3.91
CA TYR A 4 -12.56 -9.46 -2.76
C TYR A 4 -13.43 -9.84 -1.56
N ARG A 5 -14.35 -10.81 -1.69
CA ARG A 5 -15.13 -11.36 -0.57
C ARG A 5 -14.38 -12.45 0.18
N ARG A 6 -13.30 -12.98 -0.39
CA ARG A 6 -12.46 -13.97 0.31
C ARG A 6 -11.82 -13.31 1.53
N LEU A 7 -11.84 -14.02 2.65
CA LEU A 7 -11.35 -13.51 3.92
C LEU A 7 -9.86 -13.12 3.86
N ASP A 8 -9.03 -13.93 3.21
CA ASP A 8 -7.59 -13.70 3.05
C ASP A 8 -7.30 -12.42 2.27
N VAL A 9 -7.93 -12.25 1.10
CA VAL A 9 -7.77 -11.05 0.25
C VAL A 9 -8.21 -9.79 1.00
N ARG A 10 -9.38 -9.86 1.64
CA ARG A 10 -9.92 -8.75 2.42
C ARG A 10 -8.98 -8.38 3.57
N GLN A 11 -8.54 -9.37 4.33
CA GLN A 11 -7.65 -9.17 5.47
C GLN A 11 -6.33 -8.55 5.02
N THR A 12 -5.71 -9.04 3.95
CA THR A 12 -4.47 -8.45 3.42
C THR A 12 -4.62 -6.97 3.04
N ILE A 13 -5.75 -6.57 2.44
CA ILE A 13 -5.98 -5.16 2.07
C ILE A 13 -6.22 -4.31 3.33
N MET A 14 -7.01 -4.80 4.27
CA MET A 14 -7.26 -4.09 5.53
C MET A 14 -5.96 -3.97 6.34
N ASP A 15 -5.19 -5.05 6.45
CA ASP A 15 -3.88 -5.06 7.11
C ASP A 15 -2.97 -4.01 6.48
N PHE A 16 -2.91 -3.91 5.15
CA PHE A 16 -2.14 -2.85 4.50
C PHE A 16 -2.68 -1.45 4.82
N ALA A 17 -4.01 -1.26 4.78
CA ALA A 17 -4.66 0.00 5.09
C ALA A 17 -4.43 0.44 6.55
N SER A 18 -4.24 -0.50 7.47
CA SER A 18 -4.09 -0.29 8.92
C SER A 18 -2.70 -0.68 9.47
N ALA A 19 -1.69 -0.90 8.63
CA ALA A 19 -0.49 -1.64 9.02
C ALA A 19 0.41 -0.95 10.06
N SER A 20 0.16 0.31 10.35
CA SER A 20 0.68 1.01 11.49
C SER A 20 0.07 0.42 12.75
N LYS A 21 0.87 -0.24 13.59
CA LYS A 21 0.51 -0.67 14.96
C LYS A 21 0.18 0.53 15.88
N GLY A 22 -0.77 1.38 15.52
CA GLY A 22 -1.25 2.54 16.29
C GLY A 22 -0.92 3.93 15.74
N SER A 23 -0.06 4.07 14.73
CA SER A 23 0.39 5.36 14.16
C SER A 23 -0.26 5.70 12.82
N GLY A 24 -1.55 6.06 12.85
CA GLY A 24 -2.23 6.72 11.73
C GLY A 24 -2.93 5.82 10.71
N GLU A 25 -3.87 6.41 9.98
CA GLU A 25 -4.71 5.78 8.96
C GLU A 25 -4.24 6.17 7.56
N ARG A 26 -4.54 5.33 6.56
CA ARG A 26 -4.26 5.63 5.15
C ARG A 26 -5.52 6.03 4.40
N GLU A 27 -5.44 7.12 3.64
CA GLU A 27 -6.45 7.44 2.64
C GLU A 27 -6.56 6.28 1.65
N CYS A 28 -7.77 5.84 1.37
CA CYS A 28 -8.06 4.82 0.38
C CYS A 28 -8.94 5.39 -0.73
N THR A 29 -8.85 4.77 -1.90
CA THR A 29 -9.75 5.00 -3.03
C THR A 29 -10.00 3.68 -3.73
N PHE A 30 -11.10 3.60 -4.48
CA PHE A 30 -11.38 2.43 -5.28
C PHE A 30 -11.85 2.81 -6.68
N TYR A 31 -11.57 1.93 -7.65
CA TYR A 31 -12.21 2.05 -8.95
C TYR A 31 -13.67 1.58 -8.81
N ASN A 32 -14.61 2.47 -9.09
CA ASN A 32 -16.03 2.18 -9.04
C ASN A 32 -16.53 1.81 -10.45
N SER A 33 -16.94 0.56 -10.62
CA SER A 33 -17.48 0.05 -11.88
C SER A 33 -18.79 0.70 -12.34
N ARG A 34 -19.61 1.23 -11.42
CA ARG A 34 -20.89 1.86 -11.74
C ARG A 34 -20.72 3.21 -12.42
N ILE A 35 -19.74 4.00 -11.96
CA ILE A 35 -19.41 5.32 -12.51
C ILE A 35 -18.16 5.30 -13.40
N LYS A 36 -17.51 4.14 -13.53
CA LYS A 36 -16.27 3.90 -14.31
C LYS A 36 -15.13 4.86 -13.97
N SER A 37 -15.00 5.24 -12.71
CA SER A 37 -14.03 6.23 -12.25
C SER A 37 -13.51 5.90 -10.85
N MET A 38 -12.41 6.56 -10.48
CA MET A 38 -11.86 6.51 -9.13
C MET A 38 -12.78 7.24 -8.16
N GLN A 39 -13.16 6.59 -7.07
CA GLN A 39 -13.96 7.15 -6.01
C GLN A 39 -13.15 7.23 -4.72
N ARG A 40 -12.93 8.46 -4.26
CA ARG A 40 -12.15 8.78 -3.06
C ARG A 40 -13.01 8.99 -1.82
N HIS A 41 -14.31 9.25 -2.00
CA HIS A 41 -15.23 9.63 -0.93
C HIS A 41 -16.52 8.80 -0.99
N LEU A 42 -16.98 8.32 0.17
CA LEU A 42 -18.32 7.76 0.37
C LEU A 42 -19.17 8.63 1.33
N SER A 43 -18.53 9.60 1.98
CA SER A 43 -19.09 10.60 2.88
C SER A 43 -18.32 11.91 2.70
N GLU A 44 -18.42 12.85 3.63
CA GLU A 44 -17.61 14.08 3.65
C GLU A 44 -16.11 13.80 3.83
N HIS A 45 -15.75 12.61 4.31
CA HIS A 45 -14.36 12.20 4.52
C HIS A 45 -13.88 11.22 3.43
N PRO A 46 -12.57 11.24 3.12
CA PRO A 46 -11.96 10.21 2.30
C PRO A 46 -12.21 8.81 2.84
N ILE A 47 -12.21 7.82 1.95
CA ILE A 47 -12.46 6.43 2.31
C ILE A 47 -11.28 5.92 3.16
N VAL A 48 -11.60 5.23 4.25
CA VAL A 48 -10.66 4.45 5.05
C VAL A 48 -11.17 3.01 5.09
N LEU A 49 -10.27 2.04 4.93
CA LEU A 49 -10.59 0.61 4.97
C LEU A 49 -10.19 0.00 6.33
N ASP A 50 -10.65 0.65 7.41
CA ASP A 50 -10.32 0.34 8.81
C ASP A 50 -11.09 -0.85 9.39
N SER A 51 -12.13 -1.30 8.68
CA SER A 51 -13.09 -2.24 9.21
C SER A 51 -13.72 -3.06 8.11
N ALA A 52 -14.19 -4.25 8.52
CA ALA A 52 -15.02 -5.09 7.69
C ALA A 52 -16.20 -4.29 7.09
N ALA A 53 -16.93 -3.56 7.92
CA ALA A 53 -18.08 -2.78 7.48
C ALA A 53 -17.70 -1.71 6.42
N ALA A 54 -16.57 -1.02 6.56
CA ALA A 54 -16.10 -0.07 5.55
C ALA A 54 -15.81 -0.75 4.22
N PHE A 55 -15.16 -1.91 4.25
CA PHE A 55 -14.87 -2.70 3.05
C PHE A 55 -16.16 -3.17 2.35
N ASP A 56 -17.15 -3.65 3.11
CA ASP A 56 -18.43 -4.11 2.57
C ASP A 56 -19.22 -2.95 1.94
N ARG A 57 -19.19 -1.75 2.55
CA ARG A 57 -19.77 -0.53 1.96
C ARG A 57 -19.10 -0.18 0.63
N ALA A 58 -17.78 -0.28 0.52
CA ALA A 58 -17.06 -0.03 -0.73
C ALA A 58 -17.46 -1.03 -1.83
N LEU A 59 -17.51 -2.33 -1.52
CA LEU A 59 -17.98 -3.37 -2.45
C LEU A 59 -19.43 -3.12 -2.88
N ALA A 60 -20.32 -2.83 -1.94
CA ALA A 60 -21.73 -2.53 -2.21
C ALA A 60 -21.91 -1.28 -3.09
N SER A 61 -20.94 -0.36 -3.06
CA SER A 61 -20.91 0.86 -3.87
C SER A 61 -20.39 0.63 -5.30
N GLY A 62 -19.77 -0.52 -5.58
CA GLY A 62 -19.28 -0.91 -6.90
C GLY A 62 -17.75 -1.03 -7.03
N ALA A 63 -17.02 -1.07 -5.92
CA ALA A 63 -15.56 -1.18 -5.90
C ALA A 63 -15.05 -2.47 -6.56
N THR A 64 -14.24 -2.34 -7.62
CA THR A 64 -13.58 -3.48 -8.31
C THR A 64 -12.06 -3.50 -8.18
N ALA A 65 -11.45 -2.46 -7.62
CA ALA A 65 -10.03 -2.38 -7.35
C ALA A 65 -9.81 -1.37 -6.22
N PHE A 66 -8.91 -1.67 -5.29
CA PHE A 66 -8.62 -0.83 -4.12
C PHE A 66 -7.20 -0.27 -4.23
N TYR A 67 -7.03 0.97 -3.78
CA TYR A 67 -5.75 1.67 -3.74
C TYR A 67 -5.66 2.37 -2.39
N CYS A 68 -4.57 2.11 -1.68
CA CYS A 68 -4.30 2.68 -0.36
C CYS A 68 -3.10 3.60 -0.50
N SER A 69 -3.17 4.76 0.15
CA SER A 69 -2.09 5.74 0.15
C SER A 69 -0.86 5.21 0.87
N TYR A 70 0.31 5.62 0.39
CA TYR A 70 1.56 5.44 1.12
C TYR A 70 1.71 6.48 2.23
N TRP A 71 0.96 7.59 2.18
CA TRP A 71 0.87 8.59 3.22
C TRP A 71 0.00 8.12 4.38
N ARG A 72 0.36 8.56 5.58
CA ARG A 72 -0.30 8.23 6.84
C ARG A 72 -0.76 9.49 7.54
N TYR A 73 -1.92 9.42 8.19
CA TYR A 73 -2.59 10.58 8.78
C TYR A 73 -3.10 10.26 10.19
N PRO A 74 -3.08 11.22 11.13
CA PRO A 74 -3.61 11.00 12.47
C PRO A 74 -5.14 11.19 12.46
N GLY A 75 -5.89 10.15 12.85
CA GLY A 75 -7.34 10.26 13.12
C GLY A 75 -8.16 10.95 12.02
N GLN A 76 -7.95 10.57 10.76
CA GLN A 76 -8.62 11.15 9.58
C GLN A 76 -8.36 12.65 9.33
N ASP A 77 -7.37 13.26 9.98
CA ASP A 77 -6.87 14.59 9.62
C ASP A 77 -5.95 14.51 8.39
N PHE A 78 -6.57 14.48 7.22
CA PHE A 78 -5.86 14.40 5.94
C PHE A 78 -5.08 15.68 5.56
N SER A 79 -5.17 16.74 6.38
CA SER A 79 -4.39 17.98 6.19
C SER A 79 -2.98 17.91 6.82
N ARG A 80 -2.73 16.92 7.70
CA ARG A 80 -1.50 16.79 8.48
C ARG A 80 -0.90 15.39 8.32
N PRO A 81 -0.14 15.12 7.25
CA PRO A 81 0.52 13.83 7.10
C PRO A 81 1.54 13.60 8.21
N ILE A 82 1.53 12.41 8.82
CA ILE A 82 2.54 11.94 9.78
C ILE A 82 3.85 11.61 9.05
N GLY A 83 3.72 11.11 7.82
CA GLY A 83 4.82 10.63 6.99
C GLY A 83 4.29 9.72 5.89
N HIS A 84 5.20 9.10 5.14
CA HIS A 84 4.84 8.12 4.13
C HIS A 84 5.82 6.95 4.14
N ASP A 85 5.35 5.80 3.69
CA ASP A 85 6.25 4.69 3.37
C ASP A 85 7.11 5.04 2.17
N LEU A 86 8.32 4.50 2.14
CA LEU A 86 9.13 4.53 0.94
C LEU A 86 8.71 3.38 0.01
N VAL A 87 8.50 3.70 -1.26
CA VAL A 87 8.14 2.71 -2.28
C VAL A 87 9.29 2.62 -3.28
N TRP A 88 9.86 1.44 -3.42
CA TRP A 88 10.84 1.15 -4.45
C TRP A 88 10.25 0.23 -5.49
N ILE A 89 10.32 0.63 -6.75
CA ILE A 89 9.72 -0.11 -7.86
C ILE A 89 10.82 -0.71 -8.74
N VAL A 90 10.85 -2.04 -8.84
CA VAL A 90 11.74 -2.76 -9.78
C VAL A 90 10.93 -3.19 -10.99
N ARG A 91 11.34 -2.77 -12.19
CA ARG A 91 10.74 -3.17 -13.47
C ARG A 91 11.81 -3.57 -14.48
N ALA A 92 11.74 -4.79 -14.97
CA ALA A 92 12.63 -5.26 -16.03
C ALA A 92 12.14 -4.76 -17.39
N ARG A 93 12.97 -3.96 -18.08
CA ARG A 93 12.76 -3.62 -19.50
C ARG A 93 13.23 -4.75 -20.44
N ARG A 94 14.22 -5.53 -20.00
CA ARG A 94 14.83 -6.67 -20.70
C ARG A 94 15.20 -7.74 -19.67
N GLY A 95 15.36 -9.00 -20.10
CA GLY A 95 15.72 -10.11 -19.21
C GLY A 95 14.56 -10.77 -18.46
N GLY A 96 13.34 -10.24 -18.60
CA GLY A 96 12.12 -10.87 -18.08
C GLY A 96 12.03 -10.88 -16.55
N LEU A 97 11.13 -11.72 -16.04
CA LEU A 97 10.78 -11.78 -14.62
C LEU A 97 11.94 -12.30 -13.75
N GLU A 98 12.72 -13.26 -14.24
CA GLU A 98 13.87 -13.82 -13.51
C GLU A 98 14.95 -12.75 -13.23
N PHE A 99 15.17 -11.84 -14.17
CA PHE A 99 16.05 -10.70 -13.94
C PHE A 99 15.51 -9.78 -12.86
N ALA A 100 14.22 -9.42 -12.93
CA ALA A 100 13.59 -8.57 -11.91
C ALA A 100 13.66 -9.21 -10.52
N LYS A 101 13.44 -10.53 -10.40
CA LYS A 101 13.56 -11.27 -9.13
C LYS A 101 14.95 -11.12 -8.52
N ARG A 102 15.99 -11.35 -9.32
CA ARG A 102 17.39 -11.24 -8.86
C ARG A 102 17.73 -9.83 -8.39
N VAL A 103 17.34 -8.82 -9.16
CA VAL A 103 17.56 -7.41 -8.77
C VAL A 103 16.80 -7.08 -7.49
N THR A 104 15.54 -7.51 -7.37
CA THR A 104 14.76 -7.33 -6.15
C THR A 104 15.43 -8.00 -4.94
N ALA A 105 15.97 -9.22 -5.10
CA ALA A 105 16.69 -9.91 -4.04
C ALA A 105 17.93 -9.12 -3.58
N TRP A 106 18.73 -8.60 -4.50
CA TRP A 106 19.89 -7.76 -4.16
C TRP A 106 19.49 -6.46 -3.46
N VAL A 107 18.39 -5.83 -3.87
CA VAL A 107 17.87 -4.64 -3.18
C VAL A 107 17.44 -4.98 -1.76
N THR A 108 16.75 -6.11 -1.55
CA THR A 108 16.36 -6.53 -0.19
C THR A 108 17.55 -6.90 0.69
N GLU A 109 18.61 -7.49 0.12
CA GLU A 109 19.85 -7.77 0.83
C GLU A 109 20.54 -6.47 1.27
N ALA A 110 20.69 -5.50 0.36
CA ALA A 110 21.28 -4.20 0.67
C ALA A 110 20.49 -3.44 1.76
N LEU A 111 19.15 -3.44 1.67
CA LEU A 111 18.30 -2.85 2.71
C LEU A 111 18.52 -3.50 4.08
N ALA A 112 18.68 -4.83 4.11
CA ALA A 112 18.92 -5.55 5.35
C ALA A 112 20.30 -5.22 5.95
N GLU A 113 21.33 -5.04 5.11
CA GLU A 113 22.66 -4.59 5.54
C GLU A 113 22.61 -3.19 6.18
N ASP A 114 21.75 -2.32 5.68
CA ASP A 114 21.49 -0.97 6.21
C ASP A 114 20.46 -0.95 7.38
N GLY A 115 20.10 -2.11 7.93
CA GLY A 115 19.23 -2.22 9.10
C GLY A 115 17.72 -2.23 8.80
N ILE A 116 17.31 -2.23 7.53
CA ILE A 116 15.92 -2.33 7.09
C ILE A 116 15.62 -3.81 6.75
N SER A 117 15.28 -4.59 7.77
CA SER A 117 15.21 -6.05 7.65
C SER A 117 13.95 -6.61 6.97
N GLU A 118 12.86 -5.85 6.87
CA GLU A 118 11.56 -6.38 6.41
C GLU A 118 10.80 -5.45 5.43
N PRO A 119 11.36 -5.13 4.25
CA PRO A 119 10.56 -4.51 3.19
C PRO A 119 9.46 -5.49 2.72
N TRP A 120 8.24 -5.00 2.55
CA TRP A 120 7.17 -5.82 1.96
C TRP A 120 7.33 -5.86 0.45
N VAL A 121 7.51 -7.07 -0.09
CA VAL A 121 7.71 -7.28 -1.51
C VAL A 121 6.44 -7.84 -2.14
N LYS A 122 5.92 -7.14 -3.15
CA LYS A 122 4.73 -7.51 -3.90
C LYS A 122 5.07 -7.68 -5.38
N TYR A 123 4.65 -8.79 -5.97
CA TYR A 123 4.69 -8.95 -7.42
C TYR A 123 3.75 -7.95 -8.12
N SER A 124 4.25 -7.26 -9.14
CA SER A 124 3.50 -6.22 -9.85
C SER A 124 2.37 -6.76 -10.76
N GLY A 125 2.31 -8.07 -10.99
CA GLY A 125 1.43 -8.66 -12.01
C GLY A 125 2.04 -8.65 -13.42
N GLN A 126 3.23 -8.07 -13.59
CA GLN A 126 3.96 -7.93 -14.85
C GLN A 126 5.44 -8.30 -14.66
N LEU A 127 6.38 -7.64 -15.35
CA LEU A 127 7.80 -7.95 -15.26
C LEU A 127 8.49 -7.16 -14.13
N GLY A 128 8.05 -7.33 -12.88
CA GLY A 128 8.64 -6.62 -11.77
C GLY A 128 7.97 -6.77 -10.40
N PHE A 129 8.52 -6.06 -9.42
CA PHE A 129 8.13 -6.07 -8.01
C PHE A 129 8.04 -4.66 -7.45
N ASP A 130 7.14 -4.48 -6.49
CA ASP A 130 7.00 -3.29 -5.66
C ASP A 130 7.50 -3.65 -4.27
N LEU A 131 8.43 -2.85 -3.74
CA LEU A 131 8.90 -2.95 -2.38
C LEU A 131 8.32 -1.78 -1.61
N LEU A 132 7.73 -2.06 -0.46
CA LEU A 132 7.29 -1.06 0.49
C LEU A 132 8.17 -1.14 1.73
N ILE A 133 8.78 -0.03 2.11
CA ILE A 133 9.52 0.10 3.34
C ILE A 133 8.66 0.95 4.28
N PRO A 134 8.14 0.37 5.38
CA PRO A 134 7.31 1.10 6.33
C PRO A 134 8.04 2.34 6.86
N PHE A 135 7.32 3.45 7.00
CA PHE A 135 7.86 4.69 7.56
C PHE A 135 8.66 4.48 8.87
N GLU A 136 8.16 3.64 9.78
CA GLU A 136 8.82 3.35 11.07
C GLU A 136 10.14 2.56 10.94
N ALA A 137 10.34 1.87 9.81
CA ALA A 137 11.55 1.09 9.56
C ALA A 137 12.68 1.94 8.97
N ILE A 138 12.40 3.19 8.57
CA ILE A 138 13.38 4.05 7.93
C ILE A 138 14.11 4.85 9.03
N PRO A 139 15.44 4.72 9.16
CA PRO A 139 16.20 5.46 10.16
C PRO A 139 15.98 6.97 10.02
N PRO A 140 15.78 7.73 11.12
CA PRO A 140 15.59 9.18 11.06
C PRO A 140 16.70 9.91 10.29
N GLU A 141 17.94 9.45 10.43
CA GLU A 141 19.12 9.94 9.72
C GLU A 141 19.04 9.76 8.21
N ALA A 142 18.33 8.74 7.71
CA ALA A 142 18.15 8.53 6.26
C ALA A 142 17.17 9.54 5.63
N TRP A 143 16.36 10.23 6.45
CA TRP A 143 15.45 11.29 6.01
C TRP A 143 16.10 12.68 6.00
N ALA A 144 17.08 12.89 6.87
CA ALA A 144 17.87 14.11 6.91
C ALA A 144 18.94 14.01 5.83
N GLY A 145 18.59 14.36 4.59
CA GLY A 145 19.58 14.47 3.53
C GLY A 145 20.69 15.45 3.96
N ASP A 146 21.94 15.00 3.90
CA ASP A 146 23.12 15.86 4.06
C ASP A 146 23.15 16.99 3.02
#